data_AF-A0AAD8WN71-F1
#
_entry.id   AF-A0AAD8WN71-F1
#
_cell.length_a   1.000
_cell.length_b   1.000
_cell.length_c   1.000
_cell.angle_alpha   90.00
_cell.angle_beta   90.00
_cell.angle_gamma   90.00
#
_symmetry.space_group_name_H-M   'P 1'
#
loop_
_entity.id
_entity.type
_entity.pdbx_description
1 polymer ?
#
loop_
_entity_poly.entity_id
_entity_poly.type
_entity_poly.pdbx_seq_one_letter_code
_entity_poly.pdbx_strand_id
1 'polypeptide(L)'
;MPTYVVYKGRVPGVYEEWQDCLEQVHKFSGNSYKGYATREEAVAHLFPLVAAILLPLAYLLCLATAQQVRTTNTSSCHRLPLPDGVTGAESLDFYGNDGVYTGVSDGRVLRWGGRAAGWKTFAYNSKFRKLALCSDSSVPSEEKESKCGRPLGVRFYRKTGELYIADAYLGLMKVGPAGGEAQVLAKEADGVPFHFVNGLAVDQATGDVYFTDSSLNFTRRDNIKIMRKHDDSGRLLKYDARTKLVTVLMADMPYPNGVALSRDGTHLVVAHTGPCEAHRYWLKGPKAGTYELFAELPGYPDNVTPDTQGGFWVALNRERQQNETAPVPKPKHLVGVRLNADGKEVEELTAAAGVTLSEVASSNGKLWLGSSSILLTAEPITRQWHDILSNDAEHGIDAIFSGQNSDNSDGVEEECSQADIPDNQQDPNVATKVDLVGEDSDGEVCMNVASDGSKSNEKYLFVTQEVKKIAEKLDAMTLAEDKAKELDPKDKSNEQVGDVGYAETEYGYLNDPKVVKSKGRPTISAKQKIDGRYRTFAEQFLSKQQITCSHCGSHYHNIQTCGNLHLDSSLFANNKQPKSKPRGKKKNTDESSNKAKKTREK
;
A
#
# COMPACT_ATOMS: atom_id res chain seq x y z
N MET A 1 -12.97 58.27 -30.13
CA MET A 1 -13.85 58.17 -31.32
C MET A 1 -15.03 57.30 -30.93
N PRO A 2 -16.26 57.59 -31.38
CA PRO A 2 -17.41 56.78 -31.00
C PRO A 2 -17.21 55.33 -31.48
N THR A 3 -17.43 54.36 -30.60
CA THR A 3 -17.31 52.93 -30.89
C THR A 3 -18.70 52.30 -30.90
N TYR A 4 -18.95 51.34 -31.78
CA TYR A 4 -20.27 50.74 -31.97
C TYR A 4 -20.27 49.27 -31.58
N VAL A 5 -21.30 48.85 -30.86
CA VAL A 5 -21.55 47.44 -30.56
C VAL A 5 -22.72 46.95 -31.38
N VAL A 6 -22.52 45.87 -32.12
CA VAL A 6 -23.59 45.13 -32.78
C VAL A 6 -23.97 43.96 -31.88
N TYR A 7 -25.14 44.05 -31.26
CA TYR A 7 -25.71 42.98 -30.42
C TYR A 7 -26.41 41.91 -31.27
N LYS A 8 -27.05 42.34 -32.36
CA LYS A 8 -27.72 41.47 -33.32
C LYS A 8 -27.52 42.01 -34.73
N GLY A 9 -26.85 41.22 -35.56
CA GLY A 9 -26.48 41.54 -36.94
C GLY A 9 -25.81 40.32 -37.58
N ARG A 10 -25.21 40.50 -38.76
CA ARG A 10 -24.47 39.44 -39.45
C ARG A 10 -23.32 38.90 -38.60
N VAL A 11 -22.47 39.81 -38.10
CA VAL A 11 -21.38 39.49 -37.17
C VAL A 11 -21.51 40.38 -35.91
N PRO A 12 -21.97 39.85 -34.77
CA PRO A 12 -21.96 40.57 -33.49
C PRO A 12 -20.54 40.89 -33.05
N GLY A 13 -20.31 42.10 -32.51
CA GLY A 13 -18.96 42.55 -32.19
C GLY A 13 -18.87 44.04 -31.87
N VAL A 14 -17.64 44.48 -31.60
CA VAL A 14 -17.28 45.90 -31.39
C VAL A 14 -16.59 46.41 -32.65
N TYR A 15 -17.07 47.54 -33.16
CA TYR A 15 -16.60 48.17 -34.39
C TYR A 15 -16.19 49.62 -34.11
N GLU A 16 -15.04 50.03 -34.61
CA GLU A 16 -14.50 51.38 -34.38
C GLU A 16 -15.01 52.38 -35.42
N GLU A 17 -15.46 51.88 -36.58
CA GLU A 17 -16.00 52.68 -37.68
C GLU A 17 -17.51 52.41 -37.87
N TRP A 18 -18.27 53.47 -38.12
CA TRP A 18 -19.72 53.35 -38.35
C TRP A 18 -20.03 52.52 -39.60
N GLN A 19 -19.21 52.64 -40.65
CA GLN A 19 -19.44 51.94 -41.91
C GLN A 19 -19.40 50.42 -41.72
N ASP A 20 -18.45 49.92 -40.94
CA ASP A 20 -18.31 48.49 -40.63
C ASP A 20 -19.49 47.99 -39.78
N CYS A 21 -19.92 48.78 -38.79
CA CYS A 21 -21.13 48.50 -38.00
C CYS A 21 -22.36 48.44 -38.90
N LEU A 22 -22.51 49.41 -39.80
CA LEU A 22 -23.64 49.53 -40.73
C LEU A 22 -23.75 48.30 -41.63
N GLU A 23 -22.63 47.79 -42.15
CA GLU A 23 -22.61 46.55 -42.95
C GLU A 23 -23.18 45.35 -42.19
N GLN A 24 -22.98 45.27 -40.88
CA GLN A 24 -23.50 44.16 -40.08
C GLN A 24 -25.01 44.24 -39.83
N VAL A 25 -25.57 45.44 -39.76
CA VAL A 25 -26.98 45.65 -39.34
C VAL A 25 -27.91 46.03 -40.48
N HIS A 26 -27.37 46.59 -41.57
CA HIS A 26 -28.17 47.09 -42.69
C HIS A 26 -28.97 45.95 -43.35
N LYS A 27 -30.29 46.15 -43.46
CA LYS A 27 -31.26 45.16 -43.96
C LYS A 27 -31.24 43.81 -43.22
N PHE A 28 -30.63 43.75 -42.04
CA PHE A 28 -30.68 42.57 -41.18
C PHE A 28 -31.94 42.65 -40.29
N SER A 29 -32.82 41.66 -40.40
CA SER A 29 -34.11 41.66 -39.69
C SER A 29 -33.91 41.56 -38.18
N GLY A 30 -34.53 42.48 -37.44
CA GLY A 30 -34.43 42.57 -35.98
C GLY A 30 -33.01 42.88 -35.50
N ASN A 31 -32.23 43.66 -36.26
CA ASN A 31 -30.92 44.11 -35.84
C ASN A 31 -30.98 44.93 -34.54
N SER A 32 -29.86 44.95 -33.82
CA SER A 32 -29.68 45.71 -32.59
C SER A 32 -28.23 46.15 -32.47
N TYR A 33 -28.02 47.45 -32.32
CA TYR A 33 -26.69 48.04 -32.14
C TYR A 33 -26.77 49.31 -31.29
N LYS A 34 -25.64 49.73 -30.71
CA LYS A 34 -25.53 50.96 -29.92
C LYS A 34 -24.13 51.54 -30.00
N GLY A 35 -24.04 52.87 -30.06
CA GLY A 35 -22.78 53.61 -30.00
C GLY A 35 -22.38 53.95 -28.55
N TYR A 36 -21.08 54.03 -28.32
CA TYR A 36 -20.43 54.28 -27.03
C TYR A 36 -19.33 55.33 -27.18
N ALA A 37 -19.04 56.07 -26.12
CA ALA A 37 -18.02 57.11 -26.16
C ALA A 37 -16.59 56.54 -26.20
N THR A 38 -16.40 55.36 -25.61
CA THR A 38 -15.11 54.67 -25.49
C THR A 38 -15.24 53.18 -25.82
N ARG A 39 -14.12 52.55 -26.21
CA ARG A 39 -14.07 51.13 -26.52
C ARG A 39 -14.26 50.28 -25.27
N GLU A 40 -13.76 50.75 -24.13
CA GLU A 40 -13.88 50.11 -22.83
C GLU A 40 -15.35 49.98 -22.43
N GLU A 41 -16.14 51.03 -22.63
CA GLU A 41 -17.59 51.04 -22.37
C GLU A 41 -18.33 50.09 -23.33
N ALA A 42 -17.97 50.10 -24.62
CA ALA A 42 -18.52 49.19 -25.63
C ALA A 42 -18.27 47.71 -25.29
N VAL A 43 -17.03 47.37 -24.90
CA VAL A 43 -16.65 46.00 -24.52
C VAL A 43 -17.37 45.58 -23.24
N ALA A 44 -17.48 46.46 -22.23
CA ALA A 44 -18.17 46.17 -20.98
C ALA A 44 -19.66 45.82 -21.17
N HIS A 45 -20.30 46.34 -22.22
CA HIS A 45 -21.69 46.03 -22.55
C HIS A 45 -21.87 44.83 -23.48
N LEU A 46 -20.85 44.43 -24.25
CA LEU A 46 -20.87 43.20 -25.06
C LEU A 46 -20.51 41.95 -24.23
N PHE A 47 -19.64 42.11 -23.23
CA PHE A 47 -19.14 41.02 -22.39
C PHE A 47 -20.24 40.18 -21.70
N PRO A 48 -21.32 40.76 -21.13
CA PRO A 48 -22.39 39.99 -20.49
C PRO A 48 -23.15 39.11 -21.48
N LEU A 49 -23.32 39.56 -22.73
CA LEU A 49 -24.02 38.81 -23.78
C LEU A 49 -23.17 37.67 -24.34
N VAL A 50 -21.87 37.92 -24.54
CA VAL A 50 -20.92 36.88 -24.97
C VAL A 50 -20.74 35.84 -23.87
N ALA A 51 -20.62 36.27 -22.61
CA ALA A 51 -20.57 35.38 -21.46
C ALA A 51 -21.87 34.57 -21.30
N ALA A 52 -23.04 35.18 -21.49
CA ALA A 52 -24.33 34.48 -21.44
C ALA A 52 -24.52 33.41 -22.55
N ILE A 53 -23.71 33.43 -23.61
CA ILE A 53 -23.73 32.40 -24.67
C ILE A 53 -22.59 31.40 -24.45
N LEU A 54 -21.37 31.86 -24.20
CA LEU A 54 -20.19 31.00 -24.07
C LEU A 54 -20.17 30.22 -22.76
N LEU A 55 -20.66 30.77 -21.65
CA LEU A 55 -20.72 30.04 -20.37
C LEU A 55 -21.68 28.84 -20.42
N PRO A 56 -22.93 28.95 -20.90
CA PRO A 56 -23.79 27.78 -21.06
C PRO A 56 -23.30 26.82 -22.15
N LEU A 57 -22.65 27.30 -23.22
CA LEU A 57 -22.05 26.43 -24.23
C LEU A 57 -20.86 25.63 -23.66
N ALA A 58 -20.00 26.30 -22.89
CA ALA A 58 -18.89 25.67 -22.16
C ALA A 58 -19.41 24.72 -21.07
N TYR A 59 -20.51 25.08 -20.39
CA TYR A 59 -21.18 24.22 -19.42
C TYR A 59 -21.82 22.99 -20.07
N LEU A 60 -22.46 23.13 -21.23
CA LEU A 60 -22.99 22.03 -22.04
C LEU A 60 -21.87 21.13 -22.58
N LEU A 61 -20.75 21.71 -23.00
CA LEU A 61 -19.53 20.96 -23.38
C LEU A 61 -18.95 20.21 -22.17
N CYS A 62 -18.87 20.83 -21.00
CA CYS A 62 -18.45 20.16 -19.76
C CYS A 62 -19.39 19.01 -19.38
N LEU A 63 -20.70 19.20 -19.45
CA LEU A 63 -21.68 18.15 -19.18
C LEU A 63 -21.61 17.02 -20.21
N ALA A 64 -21.33 17.32 -21.48
CA ALA A 64 -21.10 16.31 -22.52
C ALA A 64 -19.81 15.50 -22.33
N THR A 65 -18.84 16.03 -21.56
CA THR A 65 -17.56 15.37 -21.26
C THR A 65 -17.47 14.71 -19.88
N ALA A 66 -18.48 14.87 -19.03
CA ALA A 66 -18.59 14.18 -17.75
C ALA A 66 -18.93 12.71 -17.99
N GLN A 67 -17.96 11.96 -18.50
CA GLN A 67 -18.07 10.53 -18.68
C GLN A 67 -18.23 9.89 -17.30
N GLN A 68 -19.42 9.37 -17.06
CA GLN A 68 -19.75 8.71 -15.81
C GLN A 68 -18.87 7.47 -15.67
N VAL A 69 -18.14 7.37 -14.55
CA VAL A 69 -17.34 6.20 -14.22
C VAL A 69 -18.30 5.04 -14.02
N ARG A 70 -18.11 3.96 -14.80
CA ARG A 70 -18.92 2.74 -14.67
C ARG A 70 -18.62 2.09 -13.32
N THR A 71 -19.61 1.64 -12.58
CA THR A 71 -19.38 0.82 -11.38
C THR A 71 -19.82 -0.61 -11.64
N THR A 72 -18.94 -1.57 -11.42
CA THR A 72 -19.20 -3.00 -11.54
C THR A 72 -19.09 -3.66 -10.17
N ASN A 73 -20.13 -4.39 -9.76
CA ASN A 73 -20.15 -5.10 -8.47
C ASN A 73 -19.69 -6.55 -8.65
N THR A 74 -18.80 -7.00 -7.77
CA THR A 74 -18.20 -8.35 -7.80
C THR A 74 -18.98 -9.40 -7.01
N SER A 75 -20.17 -9.06 -6.47
CA SER A 75 -20.98 -9.98 -5.66
C SER A 75 -21.48 -11.21 -6.41
N SER A 76 -21.59 -11.15 -7.73
CA SER A 76 -22.04 -12.25 -8.59
C SER A 76 -20.91 -13.10 -9.17
N CYS A 77 -19.64 -12.83 -8.80
CA CYS A 77 -18.50 -13.56 -9.35
C CYS A 77 -18.50 -15.04 -8.94
N HIS A 78 -18.28 -15.93 -9.90
CA HIS A 78 -18.18 -17.36 -9.62
C HIS A 78 -16.87 -17.69 -8.91
N ARG A 79 -16.94 -18.34 -7.74
CA ARG A 79 -15.77 -18.64 -6.93
C ARG A 79 -15.09 -19.96 -7.33
N LEU A 80 -13.76 -19.91 -7.46
CA LEU A 80 -12.88 -21.06 -7.64
C LEU A 80 -12.01 -21.23 -6.39
N PRO A 81 -12.37 -22.14 -5.46
CA PRO A 81 -11.62 -22.33 -4.22
C PRO A 81 -10.24 -22.92 -4.53
N LEU A 82 -9.22 -22.42 -3.82
CA LEU A 82 -7.89 -23.03 -3.82
C LEU A 82 -7.86 -24.31 -2.97
N PRO A 83 -6.88 -25.21 -3.18
CA PRO A 83 -6.68 -26.36 -2.30
C PRO A 83 -6.48 -25.96 -0.83
N ASP A 84 -6.83 -26.88 0.09
CA ASP A 84 -6.67 -26.65 1.53
C ASP A 84 -5.23 -26.35 1.93
N GLY A 85 -5.06 -25.43 2.89
CA GLY A 85 -3.76 -25.09 3.48
C GLY A 85 -2.89 -24.13 2.66
N VAL A 86 -3.41 -23.58 1.56
CA VAL A 86 -2.75 -22.53 0.78
C VAL A 86 -3.62 -21.29 0.56
N THR A 87 -2.97 -20.14 0.36
CA THR A 87 -3.61 -18.87 0.01
C THR A 87 -3.12 -18.35 -1.34
N GLY A 88 -3.86 -17.39 -1.89
CA GLY A 88 -3.77 -16.94 -3.28
C GLY A 88 -5.19 -16.80 -3.85
N ALA A 89 -5.39 -16.48 -5.12
CA ALA A 89 -4.41 -16.22 -6.16
C ALA A 89 -3.86 -14.80 -6.09
N GLU A 90 -2.54 -14.60 -5.99
CA GLU A 90 -2.02 -13.23 -5.98
C GLU A 90 -1.99 -12.61 -7.40
N SER A 91 -1.48 -13.36 -8.38
CA SER A 91 -1.36 -12.98 -9.79
C SER A 91 -1.84 -14.12 -10.69
N LEU A 92 -2.44 -13.78 -11.83
CA LEU A 92 -3.12 -14.67 -12.76
C LEU A 92 -2.52 -14.57 -14.16
N ASP A 93 -2.39 -15.69 -14.86
CA ASP A 93 -2.17 -15.65 -16.31
C ASP A 93 -2.79 -16.86 -17.02
N PHE A 94 -2.96 -16.74 -18.33
CA PHE A 94 -3.78 -17.62 -19.15
C PHE A 94 -2.98 -18.22 -20.30
N TYR A 95 -2.87 -19.55 -20.38
CA TYR A 95 -2.16 -20.20 -21.47
C TYR A 95 -2.84 -21.47 -21.95
N GLY A 96 -2.99 -21.58 -23.28
CA GLY A 96 -3.86 -22.58 -23.93
C GLY A 96 -5.34 -22.21 -23.84
N ASN A 97 -6.22 -23.11 -24.29
CA ASN A 97 -7.64 -22.80 -24.46
C ASN A 97 -8.39 -22.49 -23.15
N ASP A 98 -8.00 -23.10 -22.02
CA ASP A 98 -8.75 -22.98 -20.74
C ASP A 98 -7.87 -22.94 -19.47
N GLY A 99 -6.54 -22.82 -19.60
CA GLY A 99 -5.63 -22.90 -18.46
C GLY A 99 -5.47 -21.56 -17.75
N VAL A 100 -6.01 -21.43 -16.54
CA VAL A 100 -5.69 -20.33 -15.61
C VAL A 100 -4.58 -20.76 -14.68
N TYR A 101 -3.58 -19.91 -14.49
CA TYR A 101 -2.40 -20.20 -13.67
C TYR A 101 -2.25 -19.16 -12.57
N THR A 102 -1.86 -19.60 -11.38
CA THR A 102 -1.65 -18.71 -10.23
C THR A 102 -0.56 -19.23 -9.30
N GLY A 103 0.19 -18.31 -8.69
CA GLY A 103 0.99 -18.58 -7.50
C GLY A 103 0.14 -18.86 -6.26
N VAL A 104 0.67 -19.68 -5.34
CA VAL A 104 0.07 -19.96 -4.03
C VAL A 104 1.12 -19.96 -2.90
N SER A 105 0.68 -19.95 -1.64
CA SER A 105 1.53 -19.58 -0.48
C SER A 105 2.56 -20.62 -0.06
N ASP A 106 2.53 -21.81 -0.66
CA ASP A 106 3.52 -22.85 -0.46
C ASP A 106 4.65 -22.85 -1.49
N GLY A 107 4.72 -21.84 -2.36
CA GLY A 107 5.76 -21.71 -3.36
C GLY A 107 5.46 -22.38 -4.70
N ARG A 108 4.27 -22.98 -4.87
CA ARG A 108 3.82 -23.56 -6.14
C ARG A 108 3.15 -22.53 -7.05
N VAL A 109 3.13 -22.87 -8.33
CA VAL A 109 2.16 -22.35 -9.31
C VAL A 109 1.18 -23.46 -9.64
N LEU A 110 -0.11 -23.18 -9.49
CA LEU A 110 -1.20 -24.09 -9.83
C LEU A 110 -1.77 -23.74 -11.20
N ARG A 111 -2.33 -24.75 -11.87
CA ARG A 111 -3.13 -24.64 -13.08
C ARG A 111 -4.54 -25.13 -12.81
N TRP A 112 -5.55 -24.36 -13.21
CA TRP A 112 -6.93 -24.80 -13.21
C TRP A 112 -7.21 -25.66 -14.45
N GLY A 113 -7.72 -26.88 -14.23
CA GLY A 113 -8.08 -27.82 -15.30
C GLY A 113 -9.58 -27.87 -15.62
N GLY A 114 -10.36 -26.91 -15.13
CA GLY A 114 -11.82 -26.95 -15.21
C GLY A 114 -12.47 -27.70 -14.03
N ARG A 115 -13.79 -27.61 -13.91
CA ARG A 115 -14.55 -28.11 -12.75
C ARG A 115 -14.32 -29.59 -12.45
N ALA A 116 -14.16 -30.42 -13.48
CA ALA A 116 -13.94 -31.86 -13.32
C ALA A 116 -12.51 -32.20 -12.87
N ALA A 117 -11.50 -31.42 -13.27
CA ALA A 117 -10.10 -31.74 -13.02
C ALA A 117 -9.47 -30.96 -11.86
N GLY A 118 -10.08 -29.85 -11.44
CA GLY A 118 -9.65 -29.04 -10.32
C GLY A 118 -8.30 -28.33 -10.54
N TRP A 119 -7.68 -27.90 -9.43
CA TRP A 119 -6.34 -27.34 -9.43
C TRP A 119 -5.27 -28.44 -9.44
N LYS A 120 -4.26 -28.28 -10.29
CA LYS A 120 -3.09 -29.16 -10.35
C LYS A 120 -1.81 -28.35 -10.22
N THR A 121 -0.78 -28.92 -9.60
CA THR A 121 0.55 -28.29 -9.58
C THR A 121 1.10 -28.25 -11.01
N PHE A 122 1.40 -27.05 -11.48
CA PHE A 122 2.08 -26.82 -12.75
C PHE A 122 3.58 -26.64 -12.52
N ALA A 123 3.96 -25.75 -11.59
CA ALA A 123 5.35 -25.48 -11.28
C ALA A 123 5.60 -25.38 -9.79
N TYR A 124 6.86 -25.57 -9.39
CA TYR A 124 7.34 -25.43 -8.01
C TYR A 124 8.80 -25.05 -8.00
N ASN A 125 9.30 -24.47 -6.90
CA ASN A 125 10.71 -24.20 -6.73
C ASN A 125 11.44 -25.38 -6.07
N SER A 126 12.77 -25.38 -6.13
CA SER A 126 13.63 -26.45 -5.60
C SER A 126 13.44 -26.77 -4.10
N LYS A 127 12.87 -25.87 -3.30
CA LYS A 127 12.62 -26.08 -1.87
C LYS A 127 11.34 -26.86 -1.60
N PHE A 128 10.32 -26.75 -2.47
CA PHE A 128 8.99 -27.35 -2.24
C PHE A 128 9.06 -28.85 -1.95
N ARG A 129 9.85 -29.61 -2.72
CA ARG A 129 10.02 -31.06 -2.50
C ARG A 129 10.97 -31.42 -1.37
N LYS A 130 11.85 -30.49 -0.97
CA LYS A 130 12.91 -30.73 0.03
C LYS A 130 12.45 -30.43 1.45
N LEU A 131 11.52 -29.48 1.60
CA LEU A 131 11.01 -29.05 2.89
C LEU A 131 9.58 -29.56 3.06
N ALA A 132 9.40 -30.58 3.90
CA ALA A 132 8.08 -31.17 4.20
C ALA A 132 7.06 -30.11 4.66
N LEU A 133 7.53 -29.07 5.35
CA LEU A 133 6.70 -27.95 5.82
C LEU A 133 5.98 -27.20 4.68
N CYS A 134 6.50 -27.23 3.45
CA CYS A 134 5.86 -26.54 2.34
C CYS A 134 4.55 -27.22 1.92
N SER A 135 4.50 -28.55 1.94
CA SER A 135 3.29 -29.31 1.64
C SER A 135 2.37 -29.55 2.85
N ASP A 136 2.79 -29.17 4.06
CA ASP A 136 2.03 -29.43 5.29
C ASP A 136 0.90 -28.42 5.48
N SER A 137 -0.34 -28.79 5.15
CA SER A 137 -1.51 -27.89 5.25
C SER A 137 -1.83 -27.39 6.66
N SER A 138 -1.26 -28.00 7.71
CA SER A 138 -1.50 -27.57 9.11
C SER A 138 -0.71 -26.32 9.49
N VAL A 139 0.40 -26.04 8.80
CA VAL A 139 1.23 -24.87 9.07
C VAL A 139 0.64 -23.63 8.39
N PRO A 140 0.47 -22.49 9.08
CA PRO A 140 -0.05 -21.26 8.47
C PRO A 140 0.80 -20.77 7.29
N SER A 141 0.14 -20.14 6.31
CA SER A 141 0.82 -19.67 5.08
C SER A 141 1.92 -18.65 5.40
N GLU A 142 1.66 -17.74 6.33
CA GLU A 142 2.54 -16.67 6.78
C GLU A 142 3.86 -17.21 7.36
N GLU A 143 3.83 -18.42 7.93
CA GLU A 143 5.01 -19.09 8.47
C GLU A 143 5.83 -19.83 7.41
N LYS A 144 5.18 -20.26 6.32
CA LYS A 144 5.82 -21.01 5.22
C LYS A 144 6.42 -20.10 4.17
N GLU A 145 5.75 -19.03 3.79
CA GLU A 145 6.07 -18.24 2.59
C GLU A 145 7.56 -17.86 2.50
N SER A 146 8.14 -17.32 3.57
CA SER A 146 9.57 -16.95 3.62
C SER A 146 10.55 -18.11 3.45
N LYS A 147 10.13 -19.34 3.81
CA LYS A 147 10.93 -20.55 3.68
C LYS A 147 10.70 -21.23 2.34
N CYS A 148 9.45 -21.32 1.91
CA CYS A 148 8.99 -22.09 0.76
C CYS A 148 8.98 -21.31 -0.55
N GLY A 149 8.98 -19.97 -0.50
CA GLY A 149 8.72 -19.12 -1.66
C GLY A 149 7.25 -18.68 -1.70
N ARG A 150 7.00 -17.59 -2.43
CA ARG A 150 5.68 -17.01 -2.64
C ARG A 150 5.66 -16.34 -4.02
N PRO A 151 5.12 -17.01 -5.06
CA PRO A 151 4.98 -16.42 -6.38
C PRO A 151 3.91 -15.33 -6.38
N LEU A 152 4.31 -14.08 -6.67
CA LEU A 152 3.47 -12.87 -6.72
C LEU A 152 3.37 -12.24 -8.12
N GLY A 153 4.00 -12.87 -9.10
CA GLY A 153 3.86 -12.43 -10.48
C GLY A 153 4.04 -13.63 -11.35
N VAL A 154 3.07 -13.90 -12.22
CA VAL A 154 3.15 -14.98 -13.19
C VAL A 154 2.75 -14.45 -14.56
N ARG A 155 3.64 -14.58 -15.55
CA ARG A 155 3.30 -14.26 -16.95
C ARG A 155 4.00 -15.22 -17.91
N PHE A 156 3.27 -15.74 -18.89
CA PHE A 156 3.88 -16.51 -19.96
C PHE A 156 4.46 -15.60 -21.03
N TYR A 157 5.55 -16.09 -21.61
CA TYR A 157 5.92 -15.72 -22.96
C TYR A 157 5.17 -16.62 -23.95
N ARG A 158 4.16 -16.06 -24.62
CA ARG A 158 3.19 -16.83 -25.41
C ARG A 158 3.83 -17.60 -26.57
N LYS A 159 4.94 -17.11 -27.13
CA LYS A 159 5.62 -17.74 -28.27
C LYS A 159 6.25 -19.09 -27.93
N THR A 160 6.81 -19.24 -26.72
CA THR A 160 7.51 -20.46 -26.29
C THR A 160 6.70 -21.27 -25.27
N GLY A 161 5.70 -20.64 -24.63
CA GLY A 161 4.97 -21.22 -23.51
C GLY A 161 5.79 -21.31 -22.22
N GLU A 162 6.92 -20.61 -22.15
CA GLU A 162 7.66 -20.45 -20.90
C GLU A 162 6.89 -19.54 -19.95
N LEU A 163 6.79 -19.93 -18.68
CA LEU A 163 6.20 -19.14 -17.62
C LEU A 163 7.32 -18.47 -16.81
N TYR A 164 7.31 -17.14 -16.77
CA TYR A 164 8.12 -16.35 -15.86
C TYR A 164 7.39 -16.15 -14.55
N ILE A 165 8.16 -16.20 -13.46
CA ILE A 165 7.65 -16.16 -12.10
C ILE A 165 8.47 -15.15 -11.29
N ALA A 166 7.80 -14.18 -10.68
CA ALA A 166 8.35 -13.31 -9.65
C ALA A 166 8.01 -13.93 -8.30
N ASP A 167 9.04 -14.43 -7.61
CA ASP A 167 8.89 -14.96 -6.26
C ASP A 167 9.43 -13.97 -5.24
N ALA A 168 8.61 -13.62 -4.26
CA ALA A 168 8.92 -12.62 -3.23
C ALA A 168 10.23 -12.86 -2.49
N TYR A 169 10.67 -14.12 -2.38
CA TYR A 169 11.85 -14.50 -1.61
C TYR A 169 12.94 -15.18 -2.45
N LEU A 170 12.60 -15.68 -3.63
CA LEU A 170 13.52 -16.47 -4.48
C LEU A 170 14.01 -15.72 -5.72
N GLY A 171 13.42 -14.56 -6.03
CA GLY A 171 13.82 -13.71 -7.15
C GLY A 171 13.03 -13.99 -8.44
N LEU A 172 13.64 -13.65 -9.58
CA LEU A 172 13.06 -13.93 -10.89
C LEU A 172 13.35 -15.37 -11.30
N MET A 173 12.31 -16.11 -11.69
CA MET A 173 12.36 -17.51 -12.03
C MET A 173 11.64 -17.80 -13.36
N LYS A 174 11.89 -18.98 -13.92
CA LYS A 174 11.24 -19.44 -15.17
C LYS A 174 11.04 -20.95 -15.18
N VAL A 175 9.96 -21.40 -15.81
CA VAL A 175 9.70 -22.82 -16.09
C VAL A 175 9.21 -22.99 -17.54
N GLY A 176 9.52 -24.13 -18.15
CA GLY A 176 9.09 -24.44 -19.51
C GLY A 176 7.59 -24.79 -19.61
N PRO A 177 7.06 -24.99 -20.83
CA PRO A 177 5.64 -25.26 -21.08
C PRO A 177 5.12 -26.55 -20.46
N ALA A 178 6.01 -27.51 -20.16
CA ALA A 178 5.66 -28.75 -19.47
C ALA A 178 5.48 -28.58 -17.95
N GLY A 179 5.80 -27.41 -17.39
CA GLY A 179 5.83 -27.19 -15.95
C GLY A 179 7.04 -27.87 -15.29
N GLY A 180 6.94 -28.16 -14.00
CA GLY A 180 7.98 -28.82 -13.20
C GLY A 180 8.75 -27.88 -12.28
N GLU A 181 10.02 -28.21 -12.00
CA GLU A 181 10.87 -27.38 -11.16
C GLU A 181 11.31 -26.12 -11.92
N ALA A 182 11.00 -24.95 -11.36
CA ALA A 182 11.34 -23.67 -11.94
C ALA A 182 12.81 -23.30 -11.67
N GLN A 183 13.50 -22.84 -12.71
CA GLN A 183 14.88 -22.35 -12.66
C GLN A 183 14.90 -20.91 -12.13
N VAL A 184 15.80 -20.61 -11.19
CA VAL A 184 16.07 -19.22 -10.80
C VAL A 184 16.95 -18.55 -11.86
N LEU A 185 16.50 -17.41 -12.38
CA LEU A 185 17.21 -16.61 -13.38
C LEU A 185 18.05 -15.51 -12.76
N ALA A 186 17.53 -14.83 -11.73
CA ALA A 186 18.24 -13.75 -11.05
C ALA A 186 17.77 -13.59 -9.61
N LYS A 187 18.69 -13.17 -8.74
CA LYS A 187 18.44 -12.85 -7.31
C LYS A 187 18.98 -11.49 -6.88
N GLU A 188 19.64 -10.80 -7.79
CA GLU A 188 20.28 -9.50 -7.54
C GLU A 188 20.43 -8.75 -8.87
N ALA A 189 20.64 -7.44 -8.75
CA ALA A 189 21.05 -6.57 -9.85
C ALA A 189 22.06 -5.57 -9.31
N ASP A 190 23.11 -5.29 -10.08
CA ASP A 190 24.21 -4.38 -9.72
C ASP A 190 24.84 -4.70 -8.35
N GLY A 191 24.94 -6.00 -8.02
CA GLY A 191 25.49 -6.48 -6.74
C GLY A 191 24.58 -6.27 -5.52
N VAL A 192 23.35 -5.79 -5.72
CA VAL A 192 22.34 -5.59 -4.66
C VAL A 192 21.29 -6.70 -4.74
N PRO A 193 21.19 -7.58 -3.72
CA PRO A 193 20.17 -8.62 -3.65
C PRO A 193 18.74 -8.09 -3.75
N PHE A 194 17.86 -8.89 -4.34
CA PHE A 194 16.42 -8.65 -4.26
C PHE A 194 15.91 -9.01 -2.88
N HIS A 195 14.97 -8.24 -2.36
CA HIS A 195 14.38 -8.47 -1.04
C HIS A 195 12.88 -8.74 -1.10
N PHE A 196 12.18 -8.17 -2.09
CA PHE A 196 10.75 -8.34 -2.26
C PHE A 196 10.37 -8.20 -3.74
N VAL A 197 10.67 -9.22 -4.55
CA VAL A 197 10.23 -9.27 -5.96
C VAL A 197 8.73 -9.49 -6.04
N ASN A 198 8.02 -8.69 -6.83
CA ASN A 198 6.56 -8.63 -6.75
C ASN A 198 5.87 -8.85 -8.11
N GLY A 199 5.46 -7.80 -8.81
CA GLY A 199 4.85 -7.92 -10.13
C GLY A 199 5.85 -8.10 -11.27
N LEU A 200 5.40 -8.67 -12.39
CA LEU A 200 6.17 -8.75 -13.63
C LEU A 200 5.31 -8.61 -14.90
N ALA A 201 5.94 -8.15 -15.97
CA ALA A 201 5.41 -8.07 -17.33
C ALA A 201 6.42 -8.70 -18.32
N VAL A 202 5.90 -9.39 -19.33
CA VAL A 202 6.72 -9.99 -20.40
C VAL A 202 6.41 -9.30 -21.72
N ASP A 203 7.43 -8.76 -22.37
CA ASP A 203 7.33 -8.26 -23.73
C ASP A 203 7.14 -9.43 -24.70
N GLN A 204 5.94 -9.54 -25.26
CA GLN A 204 5.60 -10.64 -26.16
C GLN A 204 6.34 -10.57 -27.51
N ALA A 205 6.90 -9.41 -27.87
CA ALA A 205 7.73 -9.29 -29.07
C ALA A 205 9.13 -9.88 -28.82
N THR A 206 9.80 -9.46 -27.75
CA THR A 206 11.22 -9.73 -27.49
C THR A 206 11.49 -10.88 -26.52
N GLY A 207 10.55 -11.17 -25.62
CA GLY A 207 10.73 -12.08 -24.49
C GLY A 207 11.37 -11.43 -23.26
N ASP A 208 11.75 -10.15 -23.34
CA ASP A 208 12.29 -9.41 -22.20
C ASP A 208 11.27 -9.32 -21.07
N VAL A 209 11.75 -9.33 -19.83
CA VAL A 209 10.90 -9.32 -18.64
C VAL A 209 11.17 -8.05 -17.85
N TYR A 210 10.11 -7.33 -17.52
CA TYR A 210 10.14 -6.17 -16.63
C TYR A 210 9.51 -6.56 -15.31
N PHE A 211 10.13 -6.23 -14.19
CA PHE A 211 9.65 -6.66 -12.88
C PHE A 211 10.03 -5.67 -11.78
N THR A 212 9.34 -5.74 -10.65
CA THR A 212 9.56 -4.85 -9.50
C THR A 212 10.27 -5.59 -8.37
N ASP A 213 11.07 -4.83 -7.61
CA ASP A 213 11.56 -5.20 -6.28
C ASP A 213 11.03 -4.12 -5.32
N SER A 214 10.00 -4.46 -4.54
CA SER A 214 9.17 -3.51 -3.81
C SER A 214 9.89 -2.78 -2.69
N SER A 215 10.96 -3.36 -2.14
CA SER A 215 11.77 -2.74 -1.08
C SER A 215 13.13 -3.44 -0.98
N LEU A 216 14.19 -2.66 -0.77
CA LEU A 216 15.52 -3.18 -0.40
C LEU A 216 15.67 -3.40 1.10
N ASN A 217 14.76 -2.90 1.91
CA ASN A 217 14.87 -2.89 3.36
C ASN A 217 13.95 -3.92 4.04
N PHE A 218 12.85 -4.30 3.38
CA PHE A 218 11.81 -5.15 3.96
C PHE A 218 11.40 -6.25 3.00
N THR A 219 11.14 -7.43 3.55
CA THR A 219 10.55 -8.55 2.80
C THR A 219 9.03 -8.43 2.78
N ARG A 220 8.36 -9.27 1.99
CA ARG A 220 6.89 -9.38 1.97
C ARG A 220 6.26 -9.51 3.35
N ARG A 221 6.87 -10.29 4.27
CA ARG A 221 6.36 -10.48 5.65
C ARG A 221 6.27 -9.17 6.44
N ASP A 222 7.06 -8.18 6.05
CA ASP A 222 7.17 -6.87 6.68
C ASP A 222 6.47 -5.76 5.86
N ASN A 223 5.53 -6.10 4.96
CA ASN A 223 4.86 -5.13 4.09
C ASN A 223 4.25 -3.92 4.81
N ILE A 224 3.69 -4.11 6.01
CA ILE A 224 3.16 -3.02 6.84
C ILE A 224 4.26 -2.03 7.24
N LYS A 225 5.50 -2.50 7.44
CA LYS A 225 6.64 -1.65 7.78
C LYS A 225 7.08 -0.78 6.60
N ILE A 226 6.96 -1.27 5.36
CA ILE A 226 7.23 -0.48 4.14
C ILE A 226 6.36 0.78 4.15
N MET A 227 5.04 0.60 4.37
CA MET A 227 4.08 1.69 4.45
C MET A 227 4.38 2.65 5.62
N ARG A 228 4.54 2.10 6.84
CA ARG A 228 4.73 2.92 8.06
C ARG A 228 6.03 3.71 8.07
N LYS A 229 7.08 3.20 7.42
CA LYS A 229 8.37 3.87 7.33
C LYS A 229 8.53 4.73 6.08
N HIS A 230 7.51 4.77 5.22
CA HIS A 230 7.57 5.44 3.92
C HIS A 230 8.80 5.00 3.14
N ASP A 231 9.06 3.68 3.11
CA ASP A 231 10.21 3.15 2.38
C ASP A 231 10.03 3.39 0.88
N ASP A 232 11.02 4.05 0.31
CA ASP A 232 11.10 4.43 -1.10
C ASP A 232 12.29 3.74 -1.79
N SER A 233 12.83 2.67 -1.21
CA SER A 233 14.00 1.98 -1.75
C SER A 233 13.70 1.03 -2.93
N GLY A 234 12.46 0.99 -3.40
CA GLY A 234 12.01 0.05 -4.43
C GLY A 234 12.64 0.30 -5.80
N ARG A 235 12.57 -0.71 -6.68
CA ARG A 235 13.20 -0.69 -8.00
C ARG A 235 12.30 -1.25 -9.10
N LEU A 236 12.44 -0.71 -10.30
CA LEU A 236 11.97 -1.27 -11.57
C LEU A 236 13.17 -1.86 -12.32
N LEU A 237 13.07 -3.13 -12.70
CA LEU A 237 14.15 -3.88 -13.31
C LEU A 237 13.73 -4.46 -14.67
N LYS A 238 14.74 -4.71 -15.51
CA LYS A 238 14.61 -5.43 -16.77
C LYS A 238 15.55 -6.62 -16.78
N TYR A 239 15.02 -7.81 -17.09
CA TYR A 239 15.79 -8.96 -17.52
C TYR A 239 15.76 -9.05 -19.05
N ASP A 240 16.93 -8.94 -19.68
CA ASP A 240 17.08 -9.08 -21.13
C ASP A 240 17.14 -10.57 -21.48
N ALA A 241 16.15 -11.05 -22.23
CA ALA A 241 16.01 -12.47 -22.52
C ALA A 241 17.12 -13.00 -23.45
N ARG A 242 17.85 -12.15 -24.15
CA ARG A 242 18.96 -12.55 -25.02
C ARG A 242 20.28 -12.60 -24.25
N THR A 243 20.63 -11.53 -23.53
CA THR A 243 21.90 -11.42 -22.80
C THR A 243 21.86 -12.09 -21.44
N LYS A 244 20.66 -12.37 -20.92
CA LYS A 244 20.42 -12.97 -19.59
C LYS A 244 20.86 -12.06 -18.43
N LEU A 245 21.08 -10.78 -18.70
CA LEU A 245 21.45 -9.78 -17.70
C LEU A 245 20.22 -9.08 -17.14
N VAL A 246 20.31 -8.67 -15.87
CA VAL A 246 19.35 -7.78 -15.23
C VAL A 246 19.92 -6.37 -15.19
N THR A 247 19.10 -5.38 -15.52
CA THR A 247 19.42 -3.96 -15.44
C THR A 247 18.38 -3.24 -14.59
N VAL A 248 18.82 -2.38 -13.67
CA VAL A 248 17.92 -1.47 -12.94
C VAL A 248 17.54 -0.33 -13.88
N LEU A 249 16.25 -0.23 -14.22
CA LEU A 249 15.72 0.86 -15.07
C LEU A 249 15.44 2.12 -14.24
N MET A 250 15.01 1.93 -12.99
CA MET A 250 14.72 2.98 -12.04
C MET A 250 14.87 2.43 -10.62
N ALA A 251 15.35 3.28 -9.71
CA ALA A 251 15.47 3.01 -8.28
C ALA A 251 14.78 4.13 -7.50
N ASP A 252 14.82 4.04 -6.17
CA ASP A 252 14.24 5.01 -5.25
C ASP A 252 12.72 5.20 -5.47
N MET A 253 12.02 4.08 -5.70
CA MET A 253 10.57 4.03 -5.95
C MET A 253 9.76 3.73 -4.67
N PRO A 254 8.69 4.49 -4.38
CA PRO A 254 7.82 4.29 -3.22
C PRO A 254 6.92 3.07 -3.39
N TYR A 255 7.41 1.92 -2.92
CA TYR A 255 6.71 0.64 -2.90
C TYR A 255 6.12 0.25 -4.27
N PRO A 256 6.97 0.01 -5.31
CA PRO A 256 6.51 -0.46 -6.61
C PRO A 256 6.01 -1.90 -6.49
N ASN A 257 4.73 -2.09 -6.76
CA ASN A 257 4.04 -3.35 -6.55
C ASN A 257 3.82 -4.07 -7.90
N GLY A 258 2.72 -3.76 -8.60
CA GLY A 258 2.47 -4.24 -9.95
C GLY A 258 3.23 -3.50 -11.05
N VAL A 259 3.52 -4.21 -12.15
CA VAL A 259 4.01 -3.62 -13.41
C VAL A 259 3.31 -4.25 -14.61
N ALA A 260 2.89 -3.42 -15.57
CA ALA A 260 2.27 -3.83 -16.82
C ALA A 260 2.97 -3.17 -18.01
N LEU A 261 3.08 -3.90 -19.13
CA LEU A 261 3.55 -3.34 -20.40
C LEU A 261 2.36 -2.87 -21.23
N SER A 262 2.47 -1.67 -21.81
CA SER A 262 1.46 -1.15 -22.74
C SER A 262 1.31 -2.08 -23.95
N ARG A 263 0.11 -2.11 -24.54
CA ARG A 263 -0.19 -3.02 -25.67
C ARG A 263 0.73 -2.82 -26.88
N ASP A 264 1.15 -1.59 -27.14
CA ASP A 264 2.08 -1.21 -28.20
C ASP A 264 3.57 -1.36 -27.79
N GLY A 265 3.84 -1.74 -26.55
CA GLY A 265 5.17 -1.92 -25.98
C GLY A 265 6.00 -0.63 -25.95
N THR A 266 5.36 0.53 -25.85
CA THR A 266 6.03 1.84 -25.78
C THR A 266 6.38 2.27 -24.36
N HIS A 267 5.65 1.79 -23.36
CA HIS A 267 5.86 2.17 -21.96
C HIS A 267 5.39 1.08 -20.98
N LEU A 268 5.87 1.19 -19.75
CA LEU A 268 5.40 0.41 -18.60
C LEU A 268 4.51 1.28 -17.73
N VAL A 269 3.50 0.68 -17.09
CA VAL A 269 2.77 1.28 -15.98
C VAL A 269 3.15 0.55 -14.71
N VAL A 270 3.53 1.29 -13.67
CA VAL A 270 3.96 0.77 -12.37
C VAL A 270 3.03 1.31 -11.30
N ALA A 271 2.48 0.42 -10.45
CA ALA A 271 1.68 0.79 -9.30
C ALA A 271 2.58 1.08 -8.09
N HIS A 272 2.42 2.26 -7.51
CA HIS A 272 3.03 2.65 -6.24
C HIS A 272 2.00 2.52 -5.12
N THR A 273 2.19 1.49 -4.26
CA THR A 273 1.24 1.22 -3.19
C THR A 273 1.21 2.35 -2.16
N GLY A 274 2.37 2.83 -1.72
CA GLY A 274 2.51 3.88 -0.70
C GLY A 274 1.67 5.15 -0.96
N PRO A 275 1.92 5.87 -2.06
CA PRO A 275 1.26 7.12 -2.40
C PRO A 275 -0.12 6.95 -3.07
N CYS A 276 -0.56 5.72 -3.36
CA CYS A 276 -1.75 5.43 -4.15
C CYS A 276 -1.69 6.04 -5.56
N GLU A 277 -0.65 5.72 -6.31
CA GLU A 277 -0.41 6.29 -7.65
C GLU A 277 -0.04 5.19 -8.66
N ALA A 278 -0.38 5.41 -9.92
CA ALA A 278 0.18 4.71 -11.06
C ALA A 278 1.07 5.66 -11.84
N HIS A 279 2.24 5.19 -12.26
CA HIS A 279 3.22 5.97 -13.02
C HIS A 279 3.61 5.27 -14.31
N ARG A 280 3.99 6.05 -15.31
CA ARG A 280 4.40 5.58 -16.63
C ARG A 280 5.91 5.74 -16.82
N TYR A 281 6.59 4.64 -17.15
CA TYR A 281 7.99 4.63 -17.59
C TYR A 281 8.07 4.41 -19.10
N TRP A 282 8.59 5.38 -19.84
CA TRP A 282 8.68 5.30 -21.30
C TRP A 282 9.85 4.42 -21.74
N LEU A 283 9.57 3.36 -22.51
CA LEU A 283 10.58 2.46 -23.07
C LEU A 283 11.07 2.91 -24.45
N LYS A 284 10.20 3.56 -25.23
CA LYS A 284 10.45 3.94 -26.63
C LYS A 284 9.98 5.37 -26.91
N GLY A 285 10.41 5.90 -28.05
CA GLY A 285 10.03 7.22 -28.54
C GLY A 285 10.82 8.37 -27.92
N PRO A 286 10.44 9.63 -28.20
CA PRO A 286 11.20 10.81 -27.74
C PRO A 286 11.31 10.96 -26.22
N LYS A 287 10.40 10.32 -25.48
CA LYS A 287 10.37 10.32 -24.01
C LYS A 287 11.07 9.10 -23.39
N ALA A 288 11.71 8.22 -24.17
CA ALA A 288 12.33 7.01 -23.63
C ALA A 288 13.27 7.30 -22.44
N GLY A 289 13.13 6.53 -21.36
CA GLY A 289 13.85 6.70 -20.10
C GLY A 289 13.24 7.69 -19.12
N THR A 290 12.21 8.44 -19.52
CA THR A 290 11.47 9.34 -18.60
C THR A 290 10.39 8.61 -17.82
N TYR A 291 10.00 9.19 -16.69
CA TYR A 291 9.02 8.68 -15.76
C TYR A 291 8.08 9.79 -15.29
N GLU A 292 6.78 9.54 -15.35
CA GLU A 292 5.76 10.55 -15.05
C GLU A 292 4.50 9.92 -14.42
N LEU A 293 3.79 10.70 -13.61
CA LEU A 293 2.51 10.30 -13.04
C LEU A 293 1.53 9.97 -14.18
N PHE A 294 0.89 8.80 -14.08
CA PHE A 294 -0.11 8.34 -15.03
C PHE A 294 -1.53 8.52 -14.46
N ALA A 295 -1.74 8.16 -13.20
CA ALA A 295 -3.01 8.35 -12.50
C ALA A 295 -2.81 8.43 -10.98
N GLU A 296 -3.59 9.28 -10.32
CA GLU A 296 -3.85 9.15 -8.88
C GLU A 296 -4.93 8.09 -8.68
N LEU A 297 -4.80 7.25 -7.65
CA LEU A 297 -5.69 6.12 -7.41
C LEU A 297 -6.52 6.31 -6.14
N PRO A 298 -7.78 5.82 -6.12
CA PRO A 298 -8.67 5.98 -4.97
C PRO A 298 -8.34 5.01 -3.81
N GLY A 299 -7.40 4.09 -4.00
CA GLY A 299 -7.02 3.07 -3.02
C GLY A 299 -5.56 2.66 -3.14
N TYR A 300 -5.13 1.78 -2.22
CA TYR A 300 -3.77 1.23 -2.21
C TYR A 300 -3.63 0.17 -3.31
N PRO A 301 -2.90 0.45 -4.41
CA PRO A 301 -2.82 -0.46 -5.53
C PRO A 301 -1.96 -1.69 -5.25
N ASP A 302 -2.30 -2.78 -5.93
CA ASP A 302 -1.55 -4.03 -5.97
C ASP A 302 -1.04 -4.30 -7.40
N ASN A 303 -1.45 -5.39 -8.06
CA ASN A 303 -1.08 -5.64 -9.45
C ASN A 303 -1.80 -4.71 -10.44
N VAL A 304 -1.07 -4.41 -11.52
CA VAL A 304 -1.56 -3.73 -12.72
C VAL A 304 -1.53 -4.74 -13.86
N THR A 305 -2.59 -4.81 -14.66
CA THR A 305 -2.66 -5.64 -15.85
C THR A 305 -3.15 -4.83 -17.05
N PRO A 306 -2.69 -5.11 -18.28
CA PRO A 306 -3.29 -4.53 -19.47
C PRO A 306 -4.73 -4.99 -19.61
N ASP A 307 -5.63 -4.06 -19.98
CA ASP A 307 -6.98 -4.43 -20.38
C ASP A 307 -7.04 -4.86 -21.86
N THR A 308 -8.22 -5.22 -22.35
CA THR A 308 -8.45 -5.61 -23.75
C THR A 308 -8.62 -4.41 -24.71
N GLN A 309 -8.76 -3.19 -24.17
CA GLN A 309 -9.11 -1.95 -24.87
C GLN A 309 -7.93 -0.96 -24.97
N GLY A 310 -6.75 -1.30 -24.47
CA GLY A 310 -5.53 -0.46 -24.50
C GLY A 310 -5.29 0.36 -23.23
N GLY A 311 -6.15 0.23 -22.22
CA GLY A 311 -5.96 0.74 -20.87
C GLY A 311 -5.40 -0.32 -19.91
N PHE A 312 -5.65 -0.14 -18.63
CA PHE A 312 -5.13 -0.97 -17.55
C PHE A 312 -6.16 -1.21 -16.46
N TRP A 313 -6.19 -2.42 -15.92
CA TRP A 313 -6.80 -2.70 -14.64
C TRP A 313 -5.78 -2.54 -13.52
N VAL A 314 -6.19 -1.93 -12.41
CA VAL A 314 -5.40 -1.82 -11.18
C VAL A 314 -6.23 -2.41 -10.05
N ALA A 315 -5.75 -3.48 -9.41
CA ALA A 315 -6.37 -4.04 -8.23
C ALA A 315 -6.10 -3.14 -7.01
N LEU A 316 -7.09 -3.00 -6.12
CA LEU A 316 -6.98 -2.19 -4.91
C LEU A 316 -7.20 -3.07 -3.68
N ASN A 317 -6.29 -2.96 -2.72
CA ASN A 317 -6.38 -3.72 -1.48
C ASN A 317 -7.39 -3.11 -0.51
N ARG A 318 -7.41 -1.78 -0.39
CA ARG A 318 -8.34 -0.97 0.43
C ARG A 318 -8.42 0.46 -0.11
N GLU A 319 -9.42 1.19 0.33
CA GLU A 319 -9.56 2.62 0.05
C GLU A 319 -8.40 3.42 0.64
N ARG A 320 -8.09 4.54 -0.01
CA ARG A 320 -7.18 5.54 0.53
C ARG A 320 -7.80 6.10 1.80
N GLN A 321 -7.02 6.17 2.89
CA GLN A 321 -7.49 6.80 4.11
C GLN A 321 -7.80 8.28 3.83
N GLN A 322 -9.08 8.65 3.87
CA GLN A 322 -9.51 10.03 3.82
C GLN A 322 -9.47 10.60 5.25
N ASN A 323 -8.97 11.82 5.41
CA ASN A 323 -9.16 12.56 6.65
C ASN A 323 -10.66 12.83 6.80
N GLU A 324 -11.28 12.21 7.82
CA GLU A 324 -12.72 12.26 8.08
C GLU A 324 -13.16 13.69 8.45
N THR A 325 -13.50 14.51 7.46
CA THR A 325 -14.09 15.85 7.69
C THR A 325 -15.42 16.07 6.99
N ALA A 326 -16.03 15.04 6.38
CA ALA A 326 -17.36 15.15 5.78
C ALA A 326 -18.23 13.94 6.12
N PRO A 327 -19.54 14.13 6.38
CA PRO A 327 -20.48 13.02 6.54
C PRO A 327 -20.73 12.39 5.17
N VAL A 328 -19.90 11.41 4.80
CA VAL A 328 -20.06 10.64 3.57
C VAL A 328 -21.00 9.46 3.85
N PRO A 329 -21.99 9.16 2.98
CA PRO A 329 -22.71 7.88 3.03
C PRO A 329 -21.71 6.72 3.07
N LYS A 330 -22.06 5.59 3.71
CA LYS A 330 -21.15 4.44 3.91
C LYS A 330 -20.26 4.24 2.66
N PRO A 331 -18.93 4.40 2.77
CA PRO A 331 -18.06 4.37 1.60
C PRO A 331 -18.22 3.04 0.88
N LYS A 332 -18.36 3.10 -0.45
CA LYS A 332 -18.32 1.91 -1.30
C LYS A 332 -16.97 1.23 -1.07
N HIS A 333 -16.97 -0.09 -0.89
CA HIS A 333 -15.74 -0.84 -0.72
C HIS A 333 -15.10 -1.10 -2.10
N LEU A 334 -14.07 -0.32 -2.45
CA LEU A 334 -13.41 -0.33 -3.76
C LEU A 334 -12.29 -1.37 -3.78
N VAL A 335 -12.31 -2.22 -4.79
CA VAL A 335 -11.36 -3.33 -4.95
C VAL A 335 -10.59 -3.33 -6.27
N GLY A 336 -10.91 -2.38 -7.16
CA GLY A 336 -10.19 -2.23 -8.42
C GLY A 336 -10.68 -1.03 -9.21
N VAL A 337 -9.86 -0.54 -10.13
CA VAL A 337 -10.21 0.50 -11.09
C VAL A 337 -9.68 0.15 -12.48
N ARG A 338 -10.40 0.57 -13.52
CA ARG A 338 -9.93 0.55 -14.91
C ARG A 338 -9.54 1.95 -15.33
N LEU A 339 -8.29 2.09 -15.77
CA LEU A 339 -7.76 3.29 -16.38
C LEU A 339 -7.77 3.13 -17.89
N ASN A 340 -8.13 4.17 -18.63
CA ASN A 340 -7.95 4.19 -20.09
C ASN A 340 -6.47 4.44 -20.45
N ALA A 341 -6.18 4.52 -21.75
CA ALA A 341 -4.81 4.75 -22.26
C ALA A 341 -4.17 6.07 -21.81
N ASP A 342 -4.97 7.05 -21.40
CA ASP A 342 -4.53 8.36 -20.92
C ASP A 342 -4.42 8.44 -19.38
N GLY A 343 -4.71 7.34 -18.67
CA GLY A 343 -4.67 7.29 -17.21
C GLY A 343 -5.94 7.82 -16.54
N LYS A 344 -7.01 8.08 -17.30
CA LYS A 344 -8.30 8.47 -16.74
C LYS A 344 -9.07 7.24 -16.28
N GLU A 345 -9.59 7.30 -15.06
CA GLU A 345 -10.49 6.29 -14.54
C GLU A 345 -11.80 6.24 -15.33
N VAL A 346 -12.17 5.05 -15.78
CA VAL A 346 -13.38 4.81 -16.58
C VAL A 346 -14.30 3.76 -15.95
N GLU A 347 -13.79 2.96 -15.02
CA GLU A 347 -14.57 1.96 -14.31
C GLU A 347 -14.02 1.67 -12.90
N GLU A 348 -14.93 1.43 -11.95
CA GLU A 348 -14.65 1.00 -10.58
C GLU A 348 -15.19 -0.42 -10.35
N LEU A 349 -14.44 -1.22 -9.59
CA LEU A 349 -14.90 -2.49 -9.04
C LEU A 349 -15.22 -2.33 -7.55
N THR A 350 -16.40 -2.82 -7.17
CA THR A 350 -16.85 -2.84 -5.77
C THR A 350 -17.05 -4.27 -5.27
N ALA A 351 -16.83 -4.48 -3.98
CA ALA A 351 -17.06 -5.77 -3.34
C ALA A 351 -17.73 -5.62 -1.97
N ALA A 352 -18.08 -6.76 -1.35
CA ALA A 352 -18.47 -6.77 0.05
C ALA A 352 -17.29 -6.33 0.94
N ALA A 353 -17.61 -5.73 2.09
CA ALA A 353 -16.60 -5.27 3.04
C ALA A 353 -15.65 -6.40 3.45
N GLY A 354 -14.35 -6.10 3.46
CA GLY A 354 -13.31 -7.06 3.84
C GLY A 354 -12.77 -7.93 2.70
N VAL A 355 -13.35 -7.87 1.49
CA VAL A 355 -12.77 -8.48 0.30
C VAL A 355 -11.59 -7.63 -0.18
N THR A 356 -10.43 -8.23 -0.42
CA THR A 356 -9.31 -7.53 -1.08
C THR A 356 -8.95 -8.25 -2.36
N LEU A 357 -8.56 -7.50 -3.38
CA LEU A 357 -8.06 -8.06 -4.63
C LEU A 357 -6.60 -7.67 -4.80
N SER A 358 -5.81 -8.64 -5.24
CA SER A 358 -4.43 -8.44 -5.62
C SER A 358 -4.25 -8.34 -7.12
N GLU A 359 -5.15 -8.93 -7.92
CA GLU A 359 -5.13 -8.78 -9.38
C GLU A 359 -6.53 -8.79 -9.97
N VAL A 360 -6.73 -7.99 -11.02
CA VAL A 360 -7.88 -8.03 -11.91
C VAL A 360 -7.33 -8.25 -13.31
N ALA A 361 -7.79 -9.29 -14.00
CA ALA A 361 -7.31 -9.63 -15.33
C ALA A 361 -8.47 -9.95 -16.28
N SER A 362 -8.43 -9.40 -17.49
CA SER A 362 -9.42 -9.69 -18.53
C SER A 362 -8.93 -10.84 -19.43
N SER A 363 -9.76 -11.87 -19.60
CA SER A 363 -9.46 -12.98 -20.51
C SER A 363 -10.73 -13.64 -21.03
N ASN A 364 -10.82 -13.85 -22.35
CA ASN A 364 -11.96 -14.48 -23.03
C ASN A 364 -13.34 -13.88 -22.66
N GLY A 365 -13.43 -12.55 -22.60
CA GLY A 365 -14.66 -11.81 -22.24
C GLY A 365 -15.07 -11.97 -20.78
N LYS A 366 -14.14 -12.37 -19.92
CA LYS A 366 -14.36 -12.55 -18.47
C LYS A 366 -13.37 -11.72 -17.67
N LEU A 367 -13.83 -11.20 -16.54
CA LEU A 367 -12.96 -10.67 -15.51
C LEU A 367 -12.57 -11.78 -14.55
N TRP A 368 -11.29 -11.90 -14.31
CA TRP A 368 -10.71 -12.82 -13.35
C TRP A 368 -10.10 -12.04 -12.20
N LEU A 369 -10.52 -12.38 -10.99
CA LEU A 369 -10.11 -11.69 -9.78
C LEU A 369 -9.21 -12.61 -8.97
N GLY A 370 -8.00 -12.16 -8.67
CA GLY A 370 -7.09 -12.79 -7.73
C GLY A 370 -7.16 -12.11 -6.38
N SER A 371 -7.13 -12.87 -5.30
CA SER A 371 -6.94 -12.35 -3.94
C SER A 371 -5.76 -13.02 -3.25
N SER A 372 -4.76 -12.23 -2.85
CA SER A 372 -3.64 -12.74 -2.06
C SER A 372 -4.00 -13.11 -0.61
N SER A 373 -5.22 -12.76 -0.17
CA SER A 373 -5.63 -12.74 1.23
C SER A 373 -6.38 -14.00 1.69
N ILE A 374 -5.88 -14.62 2.77
CA ILE A 374 -6.64 -14.71 4.02
C ILE A 374 -6.62 -13.30 4.60
N LEU A 375 -7.76 -12.75 5.04
CA LEU A 375 -7.84 -11.39 5.59
C LEU A 375 -6.64 -11.09 6.51
N LEU A 376 -5.91 -10.00 6.22
CA LEU A 376 -4.80 -9.48 7.00
C LEU A 376 -5.00 -9.75 8.51
N THR A 377 -4.27 -10.73 9.03
CA THR A 377 -4.03 -10.88 10.46
C THR A 377 -3.20 -9.67 10.88
N ALA A 378 -3.83 -8.74 11.60
CA ALA A 378 -3.08 -8.00 12.60
C ALA A 378 -2.78 -9.03 13.69
N GLU A 379 -1.51 -9.38 13.89
CA GLU A 379 -1.12 -10.26 15.00
C GLU A 379 -1.71 -9.73 16.32
N PRO A 380 -2.24 -10.61 17.18
CA PRO A 380 -2.52 -10.25 18.55
C PRO A 380 -1.18 -10.07 19.28
N ILE A 381 -0.92 -8.88 19.81
CA ILE A 381 0.08 -8.69 20.88
C ILE A 381 -0.51 -9.33 22.15
N THR A 382 -0.48 -10.65 22.26
CA THR A 382 -0.82 -11.36 23.50
C THR A 382 0.05 -12.60 23.73
N ARG A 383 1.38 -12.46 23.62
CA ARG A 383 2.34 -13.37 24.29
C ARG A 383 3.57 -12.63 24.83
N GLN A 384 3.35 -11.54 25.56
CA GLN A 384 4.38 -10.98 26.45
C GLN A 384 3.84 -10.34 27.74
N TRP A 385 2.57 -10.56 28.08
CA TRP A 385 1.93 -9.92 29.25
C TRP A 385 1.39 -10.89 30.32
N HIS A 386 1.54 -12.20 30.16
CA HIS A 386 1.08 -13.18 31.16
C HIS A 386 2.07 -13.46 32.30
N ASP A 387 3.27 -12.84 32.31
CA ASP A 387 4.24 -13.00 33.40
C ASP A 387 4.39 -11.73 34.27
N ILE A 388 3.59 -10.68 34.07
CA ILE A 388 3.74 -9.41 34.83
C ILE A 388 2.46 -8.95 35.55
N LEU A 389 1.28 -9.57 35.34
CA LEU A 389 0.03 -9.13 35.98
C LEU A 389 -0.76 -10.25 36.68
N SER A 390 -0.11 -11.32 37.11
CA SER A 390 -0.75 -12.42 37.88
C SER A 390 -0.54 -12.34 39.38
N ASN A 391 -0.28 -11.16 39.93
CA ASN A 391 -0.41 -10.89 41.37
C ASN A 391 -1.13 -9.56 41.52
N ASP A 392 -2.15 -9.53 42.39
CA ASP A 392 -2.99 -8.39 42.78
C ASP A 392 -4.29 -8.19 41.98
N ALA A 393 -5.22 -9.14 42.12
CA ALA A 393 -6.67 -8.87 42.12
C ALA A 393 -7.48 -10.05 42.69
N GLU A 394 -7.16 -10.49 43.92
CA GLU A 394 -8.21 -11.05 44.78
C GLU A 394 -8.65 -9.92 45.72
N HIS A 395 -9.97 -9.85 45.97
CA HIS A 395 -10.72 -8.95 46.85
C HIS A 395 -11.48 -7.80 46.15
N GLY A 396 -12.80 -8.01 46.04
CA GLY A 396 -13.80 -6.94 46.01
C GLY A 396 -14.64 -6.90 44.75
N ILE A 397 -15.77 -7.62 44.74
CA ILE A 397 -17.13 -7.06 44.59
C ILE A 397 -18.08 -8.26 44.60
N ASP A 398 -18.60 -8.52 45.80
CA ASP A 398 -19.90 -9.14 45.99
C ASP A 398 -20.97 -8.03 45.97
N ALA A 399 -22.20 -8.45 45.66
CA ALA A 399 -23.45 -7.71 45.60
C ALA A 399 -23.75 -6.99 44.27
N ILE A 400 -24.59 -7.62 43.45
CA ILE A 400 -25.99 -7.21 43.27
C ILE A 400 -26.71 -8.26 42.38
N PHE A 401 -27.83 -8.77 42.90
CA PHE A 401 -28.80 -9.72 42.34
C PHE A 401 -28.52 -11.23 42.44
N SER A 402 -28.82 -11.76 43.62
CA SER A 402 -29.47 -13.06 43.83
C SER A 402 -30.87 -13.11 43.19
N GLY A 403 -31.20 -14.22 42.53
CA GLY A 403 -32.54 -14.46 41.97
C GLY A 403 -32.79 -15.92 41.56
N GLN A 404 -32.67 -16.83 42.54
CA GLN A 404 -33.39 -18.11 42.73
C GLN A 404 -33.61 -19.11 41.56
N ASN A 405 -33.08 -20.33 41.82
CA ASN A 405 -33.69 -21.68 41.71
C ASN A 405 -34.04 -22.21 40.30
N SER A 406 -33.86 -23.48 39.95
CA SER A 406 -33.36 -24.70 40.60
C SER A 406 -33.43 -25.83 39.54
N ASP A 407 -32.54 -26.82 39.63
CA ASP A 407 -32.72 -28.25 39.31
C ASP A 407 -33.31 -28.68 37.94
N ASN A 408 -32.55 -29.43 37.14
CA ASN A 408 -32.45 -30.90 37.27
C ASN A 408 -31.67 -31.54 36.11
N SER A 409 -31.05 -32.66 36.43
CA SER A 409 -30.42 -33.63 35.56
C SER A 409 -31.44 -34.37 34.67
N ASP A 410 -30.97 -34.91 33.53
CA ASP A 410 -30.99 -36.35 33.21
C ASP A 410 -30.75 -36.61 31.71
N GLY A 411 -30.16 -37.77 31.42
CA GLY A 411 -29.90 -38.30 30.07
C GLY A 411 -31.18 -38.50 29.24
N VAL A 412 -31.08 -38.86 27.97
CA VAL A 412 -31.06 -40.27 27.55
C VAL A 412 -30.80 -40.34 26.03
N GLU A 413 -30.02 -41.33 25.60
CA GLU A 413 -29.89 -41.82 24.22
C GLU A 413 -31.20 -42.47 23.74
N GLU A 414 -31.60 -42.31 22.47
CA GLU A 414 -32.12 -43.45 21.71
C GLU A 414 -32.21 -43.20 20.20
N GLU A 415 -31.75 -44.20 19.46
CA GLU A 415 -31.86 -44.40 18.02
C GLU A 415 -33.27 -44.87 17.59
N CYS A 416 -33.47 -44.79 16.27
CA CYS A 416 -34.23 -45.72 15.43
C CYS A 416 -35.71 -45.46 15.09
N SER A 417 -35.88 -45.16 13.79
CA SER A 417 -36.63 -45.98 12.81
C SER A 417 -38.03 -45.55 12.34
N GLN A 418 -38.14 -45.71 11.01
CA GLN A 418 -39.22 -45.47 10.06
C GLN A 418 -40.58 -46.11 10.39
N ALA A 419 -41.67 -45.48 9.90
CA ALA A 419 -42.76 -46.15 9.19
C ALA A 419 -43.63 -45.15 8.39
N ASP A 420 -44.25 -45.68 7.34
CA ASP A 420 -44.73 -45.07 6.10
C ASP A 420 -46.27 -44.76 6.01
N ILE A 421 -46.61 -43.73 5.20
CA ILE A 421 -47.70 -43.64 4.15
C ILE A 421 -49.20 -43.54 4.62
N PRO A 422 -50.13 -42.78 3.94
CA PRO A 422 -50.26 -42.59 2.48
C PRO A 422 -50.59 -41.20 1.86
N ASP A 423 -49.96 -40.99 0.71
CA ASP A 423 -50.46 -40.68 -0.66
C ASP A 423 -51.87 -40.10 -0.87
N ASN A 424 -51.98 -38.95 -1.57
CA ASN A 424 -52.77 -38.84 -2.81
C ASN A 424 -52.49 -37.54 -3.62
N GLN A 425 -52.07 -37.74 -4.88
CA GLN A 425 -52.42 -37.00 -6.13
C GLN A 425 -51.92 -35.56 -6.39
N GLN A 426 -50.86 -35.44 -7.22
CA GLN A 426 -50.97 -35.13 -8.67
C GLN A 426 -49.58 -35.13 -9.36
N ASP A 427 -49.49 -35.91 -10.45
CA ASP A 427 -48.39 -36.04 -11.43
C ASP A 427 -49.08 -36.18 -12.82
N PRO A 428 -48.46 -36.10 -14.02
CA PRO A 428 -47.12 -35.63 -14.44
C PRO A 428 -47.12 -34.66 -15.66
N ASN A 429 -45.93 -34.12 -15.96
CA ASN A 429 -45.38 -33.72 -17.28
C ASN A 429 -46.25 -32.93 -18.28
N VAL A 430 -45.86 -31.67 -18.55
CA VAL A 430 -45.48 -31.10 -19.87
C VAL A 430 -45.18 -29.61 -19.68
N ALA A 431 -43.92 -29.20 -19.84
CA ALA A 431 -43.56 -27.89 -20.41
C ALA A 431 -42.05 -27.81 -20.65
N THR A 432 -41.69 -28.02 -21.92
CA THR A 432 -40.72 -27.21 -22.67
C THR A 432 -39.57 -26.54 -21.91
N LYS A 433 -38.38 -27.06 -22.18
CA LYS A 433 -37.18 -26.32 -22.60
C LYS A 433 -37.49 -24.84 -22.87
N VAL A 434 -37.11 -23.96 -21.93
CA VAL A 434 -36.91 -22.54 -22.21
C VAL A 434 -35.47 -22.25 -21.82
N ASP A 435 -34.64 -22.17 -22.85
CA ASP A 435 -33.40 -21.41 -22.81
C ASP A 435 -33.75 -19.98 -22.38
N LEU A 436 -33.51 -19.64 -21.12
CA LEU A 436 -33.41 -18.23 -20.73
C LEU A 436 -31.95 -17.81 -20.91
N VAL A 437 -31.59 -17.65 -22.18
CA VAL A 437 -30.61 -16.64 -22.57
C VAL A 437 -31.27 -15.31 -22.23
N GLY A 438 -30.94 -14.77 -21.07
CA GLY A 438 -31.07 -13.34 -20.83
C GLY A 438 -30.02 -12.65 -21.68
N GLU A 439 -30.41 -12.24 -22.89
CA GLU A 439 -29.70 -11.23 -23.65
C GLU A 439 -29.83 -9.90 -22.89
N ASP A 440 -28.94 -9.67 -21.93
CA ASP A 440 -28.48 -8.34 -21.59
C ASP A 440 -27.11 -8.17 -22.25
N SER A 441 -27.10 -7.37 -23.31
CA SER A 441 -25.94 -6.95 -24.08
C SER A 441 -24.83 -6.33 -23.20
N ASP A 442 -23.59 -6.76 -23.45
CA ASP A 442 -22.30 -6.13 -23.05
C ASP A 442 -21.74 -6.35 -21.62
N GLY A 443 -22.18 -7.37 -20.89
CA GLY A 443 -21.62 -7.73 -19.58
C GLY A 443 -20.53 -8.81 -19.61
N GLU A 444 -19.28 -8.50 -19.23
CA GLU A 444 -18.25 -9.51 -18.98
C GLU A 444 -18.66 -10.42 -17.80
N VAL A 445 -18.47 -11.73 -17.92
CA VAL A 445 -18.77 -12.69 -16.84
C VAL A 445 -17.62 -12.69 -15.82
N CYS A 446 -17.93 -12.44 -14.54
CA CYS A 446 -16.92 -12.36 -13.49
C CYS A 446 -16.60 -13.73 -12.83
N MET A 447 -15.31 -14.03 -12.65
CA MET A 447 -14.77 -15.21 -11.99
C MET A 447 -13.81 -14.78 -10.89
N ASN A 448 -13.92 -15.35 -9.69
CA ASN A 448 -13.08 -15.04 -8.54
C ASN A 448 -12.27 -16.26 -8.09
N VAL A 449 -10.95 -16.16 -8.05
CA VAL A 449 -10.03 -17.17 -7.53
C VAL A 449 -9.55 -16.73 -6.15
N ALA A 450 -10.15 -17.28 -5.10
CA ALA A 450 -9.91 -16.84 -3.73
C ALA A 450 -9.80 -18.02 -2.76
N SER A 451 -8.91 -17.87 -1.77
CA SER A 451 -8.83 -18.75 -0.60
C SER A 451 -10.07 -18.66 0.30
N ASP A 452 -10.45 -19.77 0.93
CA ASP A 452 -11.55 -19.84 1.90
C ASP A 452 -11.11 -19.33 3.29
N GLY A 453 -11.02 -18.01 3.45
CA GLY A 453 -10.74 -17.37 4.75
C GLY A 453 -11.97 -17.13 5.66
N SER A 454 -13.15 -17.67 5.34
CA SER A 454 -14.43 -17.11 5.83
C SER A 454 -15.04 -17.73 7.09
N LYS A 455 -14.43 -18.71 7.77
CA LYS A 455 -15.06 -19.33 8.97
C LYS A 455 -14.63 -18.75 10.32
N SER A 456 -13.50 -18.05 10.40
CA SER A 456 -12.95 -17.52 11.66
C SER A 456 -13.21 -16.02 11.88
N ASN A 457 -13.79 -15.32 10.89
CA ASN A 457 -13.71 -13.87 10.81
C ASN A 457 -14.87 -13.12 11.51
N GLU A 458 -16.06 -13.71 11.66
CA GLU A 458 -17.19 -13.05 12.35
C GLU A 458 -16.93 -12.83 13.85
N LYS A 459 -16.34 -13.82 14.53
CA LYS A 459 -15.95 -13.69 15.94
C LYS A 459 -14.83 -12.67 16.14
N TYR A 460 -13.90 -12.58 15.19
CA TYR A 460 -12.80 -11.61 15.23
C TYR A 460 -13.29 -10.18 14.98
N LEU A 461 -14.19 -9.97 14.00
CA LEU A 461 -14.80 -8.65 13.76
C LEU A 461 -15.64 -8.19 14.97
N PHE A 462 -16.35 -9.10 15.63
CA PHE A 462 -17.11 -8.78 16.86
C PHE A 462 -16.17 -8.30 17.98
N VAL A 463 -15.10 -9.04 18.26
CA VAL A 463 -14.15 -8.69 19.34
C VAL A 463 -13.41 -7.38 19.04
N THR A 464 -13.01 -7.14 17.79
CA THR A 464 -12.32 -5.89 17.41
C THR A 464 -13.22 -4.67 17.47
N GLN A 465 -14.50 -4.79 17.12
CA GLN A 465 -15.47 -3.71 17.31
C GLN A 465 -15.67 -3.37 18.78
N GLU A 466 -15.68 -4.39 19.66
CA GLU A 466 -15.89 -4.16 21.09
C GLU A 466 -14.65 -3.59 21.79
N VAL A 467 -13.44 -3.99 21.37
CA VAL A 467 -12.20 -3.37 21.84
C VAL A 467 -12.12 -1.89 21.42
N LYS A 468 -12.57 -1.55 20.21
CA LYS A 468 -12.59 -0.15 19.75
C LYS A 468 -13.56 0.70 20.59
N LYS A 469 -14.76 0.18 20.88
CA LYS A 469 -15.72 0.86 21.77
C LYS A 469 -15.17 1.08 23.18
N ILE A 470 -14.42 0.11 23.71
CA ILE A 470 -13.79 0.23 25.04
C ILE A 470 -12.70 1.30 25.03
N ALA A 471 -11.85 1.33 24.00
CA ALA A 471 -10.78 2.33 23.86
C ALA A 471 -11.35 3.76 23.72
N GLU A 472 -12.38 3.95 22.90
CA GLU A 472 -13.06 5.24 22.74
C GLU A 472 -13.70 5.71 24.07
N LYS A 473 -14.22 4.77 24.86
CA LYS A 473 -14.79 5.07 26.18
C LYS A 473 -13.70 5.43 27.20
N LEU A 474 -12.53 4.80 27.12
CA LEU A 474 -11.39 5.09 27.99
C LEU A 474 -10.78 6.47 27.69
N ASP A 475 -10.64 6.82 26.41
CA ASP A 475 -10.18 8.14 25.97
C ASP A 475 -11.18 9.24 26.39
N ALA A 476 -12.48 8.99 26.27
CA ALA A 476 -13.51 9.91 26.74
C ALA A 476 -13.45 10.15 28.27
N MET A 477 -13.11 9.11 29.05
CA MET A 477 -12.93 9.22 30.50
C MET A 477 -11.66 10.01 30.87
N THR A 478 -10.56 9.83 30.14
CA THR A 478 -9.32 10.60 30.37
C THR A 478 -9.50 12.08 30.01
N LEU A 479 -10.17 12.37 28.90
CA LEU A 479 -10.55 13.74 28.52
C LEU A 479 -11.49 14.40 29.54
N ALA A 480 -12.36 13.62 30.19
CA ALA A 480 -13.21 14.12 31.27
C ALA A 480 -12.43 14.43 32.54
N GLU A 481 -11.44 13.60 32.91
CA GLU A 481 -10.54 13.85 34.04
C GLU A 481 -9.63 15.06 33.82
N ASP A 482 -9.11 15.25 32.60
CA ASP A 482 -8.26 16.39 32.29
C ASP A 482 -9.05 17.71 32.28
N LYS A 483 -10.31 17.68 31.82
CA LYS A 483 -11.24 18.82 31.96
C LYS A 483 -11.62 19.10 33.42
N ALA A 484 -11.72 18.07 34.26
CA ALA A 484 -11.99 18.24 35.70
C ALA A 484 -10.80 18.89 36.43
N LYS A 485 -9.56 18.65 35.98
CA LYS A 485 -8.34 19.27 36.54
C LYS A 485 -8.13 20.71 36.10
N GLU A 486 -8.65 21.14 34.95
CA GLU A 486 -8.61 22.55 34.52
C GLU A 486 -9.62 23.44 35.26
N LEU A 487 -10.61 22.86 35.96
CA LEU A 487 -11.67 23.59 36.65
C LEU A 487 -11.39 23.91 38.13
N ASP A 488 -10.26 23.48 38.70
CA ASP A 488 -9.91 23.76 40.10
C ASP A 488 -8.60 24.57 40.26
N PRO A 489 -8.68 25.91 40.34
CA PRO A 489 -7.55 26.74 40.70
C PRO A 489 -7.67 27.22 42.15
N LYS A 490 -7.26 26.40 43.13
CA LYS A 490 -6.63 26.80 44.42
C LYS A 490 -6.46 25.60 45.34
N ASP A 491 -5.21 25.19 45.62
CA ASP A 491 -4.60 25.52 46.91
C ASP A 491 -3.09 25.19 46.93
N LYS A 492 -2.31 26.13 47.46
CA LYS A 492 -0.89 25.99 47.79
C LYS A 492 -0.69 26.63 49.16
N SER A 493 -0.62 25.80 50.19
CA SER A 493 0.00 26.03 51.50
C SER A 493 -0.26 24.77 52.36
N ASN A 494 0.49 24.33 53.37
CA ASN A 494 1.83 24.53 53.92
C ASN A 494 1.94 23.52 55.10
N GLU A 495 3.14 22.98 55.43
CA GLU A 495 3.52 22.41 56.76
C GLU A 495 2.76 21.15 57.28
N GLN A 496 3.27 20.24 58.14
CA GLN A 496 4.53 20.00 58.83
C GLN A 496 4.51 18.53 59.35
N VAL A 497 5.68 18.05 59.77
CA VAL A 497 6.02 16.70 60.28
C VAL A 497 5.44 16.41 61.68
N GLY A 498 5.16 15.14 61.98
CA GLY A 498 5.03 14.60 63.35
C GLY A 498 4.93 13.07 63.40
N ASP A 499 5.89 12.44 64.09
CA ASP A 499 6.15 10.99 64.23
C ASP A 499 5.91 10.55 65.69
N VAL A 500 5.30 9.36 65.95
CA VAL A 500 5.43 8.49 67.16
C VAL A 500 4.77 7.11 66.84
N GLY A 501 5.49 5.96 66.76
CA GLY A 501 5.88 4.98 67.80
C GLY A 501 4.69 4.08 68.27
N TYR A 502 4.68 2.73 68.26
CA TYR A 502 5.65 1.74 68.78
C TYR A 502 5.35 0.28 68.30
N ALA A 503 6.44 -0.48 68.04
CA ALA A 503 6.84 -1.85 68.47
C ALA A 503 5.82 -3.01 68.67
N GLU A 504 6.13 -4.31 68.57
CA GLU A 504 7.14 -5.21 67.95
C GLU A 504 6.77 -6.62 68.51
N THR A 505 6.94 -7.72 67.76
CA THR A 505 7.27 -9.09 68.26
C THR A 505 7.49 -10.02 67.05
N GLU A 506 8.16 -11.16 67.19
CA GLU A 506 9.61 -11.44 67.15
C GLU A 506 9.78 -12.85 66.50
N TYR A 507 10.99 -13.18 66.03
CA TYR A 507 11.52 -14.40 65.36
C TYR A 507 11.41 -14.47 63.82
N GLY A 508 12.47 -14.55 63.01
CA GLY A 508 13.91 -14.59 63.28
C GLY A 508 14.73 -15.02 62.03
N TYR A 509 15.64 -14.14 61.59
CA TYR A 509 16.97 -14.35 60.97
C TYR A 509 17.20 -14.68 59.46
N LEU A 510 17.78 -13.65 58.78
CA LEU A 510 18.99 -13.60 57.90
C LEU A 510 18.93 -14.26 56.50
N ASN A 511 19.29 -13.61 55.38
CA ASN A 511 20.29 -12.57 55.13
C ASN A 511 19.82 -11.57 54.06
N ASP A 512 20.16 -10.29 54.26
CA ASP A 512 20.02 -9.23 53.26
C ASP A 512 21.43 -8.73 52.89
N PRO A 513 21.76 -8.55 51.59
CA PRO A 513 22.76 -7.57 51.24
C PRO A 513 22.22 -6.55 50.22
N LYS A 514 22.07 -5.34 50.77
CA LYS A 514 22.39 -4.02 50.18
C LYS A 514 21.26 -3.27 49.49
N VAL A 515 20.64 -2.42 50.31
CA VAL A 515 20.24 -1.04 50.00
C VAL A 515 21.03 -0.42 48.84
N VAL A 516 20.34 -0.08 47.76
CA VAL A 516 20.79 0.95 46.81
C VAL A 516 19.73 2.05 46.73
N LYS A 517 20.22 3.24 47.07
CA LYS A 517 19.56 4.55 47.12
C LYS A 517 18.61 4.81 45.96
N SER A 518 17.53 5.51 46.27
CA SER A 518 16.66 6.18 45.29
C SER A 518 17.50 6.94 44.26
N LYS A 519 17.36 6.58 42.98
CA LYS A 519 17.84 7.43 41.90
C LYS A 519 16.82 8.56 41.75
N GLY A 520 17.20 9.75 42.19
CA GLY A 520 16.50 10.98 41.84
C GLY A 520 16.30 11.09 40.32
N ARG A 521 15.26 11.83 39.93
CA ARG A 521 14.93 12.16 38.54
C ARG A 521 16.21 12.57 37.78
N PRO A 522 16.48 12.04 36.57
CA PRO A 522 17.71 12.35 35.84
C PRO A 522 17.85 13.85 35.63
N THR A 523 18.95 14.44 36.12
CA THR A 523 19.33 15.81 35.78
C THR A 523 19.94 15.80 34.39
N ILE A 524 19.22 16.41 33.44
CA ILE A 524 19.52 16.40 32.01
C ILE A 524 20.52 17.51 31.67
N SER A 525 21.57 17.17 30.90
CA SER A 525 22.57 18.14 30.45
C SER A 525 21.97 19.21 29.53
N ALA A 526 22.46 20.45 29.62
CA ALA A 526 22.03 21.58 28.77
C ALA A 526 22.16 21.31 27.25
N LYS A 527 22.91 20.28 26.83
CA LYS A 527 23.07 19.88 25.42
C LYS A 527 21.81 19.24 24.79
N GLN A 528 20.81 18.88 25.59
CA GLN A 528 19.56 18.25 25.11
C GLN A 528 18.39 19.22 24.95
N LYS A 529 18.61 20.51 25.17
CA LYS A 529 17.59 21.56 25.00
C LYS A 529 17.96 22.52 23.87
N ILE A 530 16.96 23.04 23.19
CA ILE A 530 17.02 24.24 22.35
C ILE A 530 15.97 25.17 22.93
N ASP A 531 16.37 26.38 23.34
CA ASP A 531 15.47 27.39 23.93
C ASP A 531 14.53 26.86 25.03
N GLY A 532 15.08 26.02 25.92
CA GLY A 532 14.36 25.49 27.07
C GLY A 532 13.45 24.29 26.79
N ARG A 533 13.14 23.97 25.52
CA ARG A 533 12.37 22.76 25.13
C ARG A 533 13.28 21.58 24.77
N TYR A 534 12.75 20.37 24.89
CA TYR A 534 13.44 19.14 24.51
C TYR A 534 13.61 19.06 22.99
N ARG A 535 14.76 18.55 22.54
CA ARG A 535 14.96 18.20 21.13
C ARG A 535 13.99 17.11 20.70
N THR A 536 13.39 17.25 19.51
CA THR A 536 12.54 16.21 18.91
C THR A 536 13.37 15.01 18.46
N PHE A 537 12.72 13.88 18.18
CA PHE A 537 13.40 12.67 17.70
C PHE A 537 14.13 12.89 16.37
N ALA A 538 13.54 13.65 15.45
CA ALA A 538 14.16 14.06 14.19
C ALA A 538 15.39 14.97 14.43
N GLU A 539 15.31 15.93 15.35
CA GLU A 539 16.44 16.80 15.73
C GLU A 539 17.57 16.01 16.42
N GLN A 540 17.24 15.00 17.23
CA GLN A 540 18.22 14.09 17.81
C GLN A 540 18.87 13.18 16.75
N PHE A 541 18.09 12.70 15.78
CA PHE A 541 18.55 11.83 14.70
C PHE A 541 19.49 12.57 13.75
N LEU A 542 19.14 13.79 13.33
CA LEU A 542 19.99 14.67 12.51
C LEU A 542 21.29 15.05 13.24
N SER A 543 21.26 15.22 14.56
CA SER A 543 22.47 15.50 15.35
C SER A 543 23.42 14.30 15.47
N LYS A 544 22.92 13.07 15.21
CA LYS A 544 23.71 11.83 15.23
C LYS A 544 24.23 11.41 13.84
N GLN A 545 23.76 12.04 12.78
CA GLN A 545 24.14 11.72 11.39
C GLN A 545 25.33 12.51 10.83
N GLN A 546 25.90 13.46 11.57
CA GLN A 546 27.09 14.18 11.09
C GLN A 546 28.36 13.32 11.24
N ILE A 547 28.62 12.47 10.24
CA ILE A 547 29.92 11.83 10.09
C ILE A 547 30.82 12.82 9.37
N THR A 548 31.85 13.32 10.07
CA THR A 548 32.77 14.29 9.50
C THR A 548 33.98 13.56 8.92
N CYS A 549 34.17 13.66 7.60
CA CYS A 549 35.34 13.14 6.93
C CYS A 549 36.61 13.82 7.47
N SER A 550 37.54 13.03 8.02
CA SER A 550 38.80 13.55 8.57
C SER A 550 39.75 14.11 7.52
N HIS A 551 39.52 13.81 6.23
CA HIS A 551 40.35 14.25 5.11
C HIS A 551 39.87 15.59 4.50
N CYS A 552 38.58 15.70 4.15
CA CYS A 552 38.03 16.90 3.49
C CYS A 552 37.11 17.75 4.38
N GLY A 553 36.81 17.32 5.61
CA GLY A 553 35.97 18.06 6.56
C GLY A 553 34.46 18.01 6.29
N SER A 554 34.00 17.30 5.25
CA SER A 554 32.57 17.18 4.91
C SER A 554 31.78 16.36 5.93
N HIS A 555 30.55 16.78 6.23
CA HIS A 555 29.67 16.13 7.23
C HIS A 555 28.75 15.02 6.66
N TYR A 556 28.93 14.66 5.39
CA TYR A 556 28.05 13.73 4.67
C TYR A 556 28.67 12.34 4.42
N HIS A 557 29.96 12.16 4.66
CA HIS A 557 30.67 10.90 4.41
C HIS A 557 31.88 10.74 5.34
N ASN A 558 32.46 9.54 5.42
CA ASN A 558 33.65 9.26 6.22
C ASN A 558 34.90 9.15 5.33
N ILE A 559 36.09 9.04 5.93
CA ILE A 559 37.34 8.97 5.15
C ILE A 559 37.41 7.76 4.20
N GLN A 560 36.77 6.64 4.55
CA GLN A 560 36.78 5.41 3.73
C GLN A 560 35.94 5.56 2.46
N THR A 561 34.94 6.45 2.46
CA THR A 561 34.10 6.76 1.30
C THR A 561 34.41 8.14 0.70
N CYS A 562 35.56 8.73 1.07
CA CYS A 562 35.93 10.05 0.60
C CYS A 562 36.44 10.02 -0.84
N GLY A 563 35.64 10.54 -1.77
CA GLY A 563 36.03 10.69 -3.17
C GLY A 563 37.24 11.61 -3.39
N ASN A 564 37.63 12.41 -2.39
CA ASN A 564 38.72 13.39 -2.48
C ASN A 564 40.05 12.87 -1.93
N LEU A 565 40.21 11.57 -1.68
CA LEU A 565 41.48 10.99 -1.20
C LEU A 565 42.66 11.19 -2.16
N HIS A 566 42.38 11.48 -3.42
CA HIS A 566 43.40 11.75 -4.45
C HIS A 566 43.93 13.20 -4.41
N LEU A 567 43.32 14.08 -3.61
CA LEU A 567 43.70 15.49 -3.47
C LEU A 567 44.46 15.70 -2.16
N ASP A 568 45.42 16.63 -2.12
CA ASP A 568 46.17 16.91 -0.90
C ASP A 568 45.26 17.52 0.18
N SER A 569 45.27 16.93 1.38
CA SER A 569 44.47 17.38 2.53
C SER A 569 44.68 18.86 2.92
N SER A 570 45.84 19.45 2.57
CA SER A 570 46.14 20.87 2.78
C SER A 570 45.24 21.82 1.98
N LEU A 571 44.63 21.34 0.90
CA LEU A 571 43.67 22.11 0.09
C LEU A 571 42.35 22.39 0.84
N PHE A 572 42.03 21.60 1.88
CA PHE A 572 40.80 21.74 2.66
C PHE A 572 41.03 22.46 4.00
N ALA A 573 42.25 22.95 4.25
CA ALA A 573 42.66 23.45 5.57
C ALA A 573 42.30 24.93 5.86
N ASN A 574 41.35 25.53 5.14
CA ASN A 574 40.94 26.91 5.35
C ASN A 574 39.51 27.03 5.91
N ASN A 575 39.28 26.52 7.13
CA ASN A 575 38.22 27.04 8.02
C ASN A 575 38.27 26.50 9.46
N LYS A 576 39.43 26.50 10.12
CA LYS A 576 39.48 26.30 11.59
C LYS A 576 39.64 27.66 12.28
N GLN A 577 38.54 28.19 12.81
CA GLN A 577 38.61 29.23 13.84
C GLN A 577 39.39 28.73 15.07
N PRO A 578 40.07 29.62 15.82
CA PRO A 578 41.03 29.22 16.84
C PRO A 578 40.32 28.67 18.08
N LYS A 579 40.71 27.46 18.52
CA LYS A 579 40.29 26.95 19.84
C LYS A 579 40.93 27.80 20.94
N SER A 580 40.09 28.37 21.79
CA SER A 580 40.50 29.04 23.03
C SER A 580 41.20 28.05 23.98
N LYS A 581 42.31 28.53 24.56
CA LYS A 581 43.16 27.81 25.52
C LYS A 581 42.40 27.42 26.79
N PRO A 582 42.64 26.23 27.38
CA PRO A 582 42.35 26.01 28.79
C PRO A 582 43.47 26.66 29.64
N ARG A 583 43.06 27.54 30.56
CA ARG A 583 43.92 28.18 31.55
C ARG A 583 44.22 27.18 32.69
N GLY A 584 45.44 26.65 32.68
CA GLY A 584 46.29 26.35 33.85
C GLY A 584 45.82 25.41 34.97
N LYS A 585 46.60 24.35 35.18
CA LYS A 585 47.22 24.08 36.50
C LYS A 585 48.60 23.45 36.31
N LYS A 586 49.60 24.07 36.94
CA LYS A 586 51.03 23.74 36.99
C LYS A 586 51.29 22.41 37.72
N LYS A 587 52.30 21.67 37.22
CA LYS A 587 53.49 21.13 37.92
C LYS A 587 54.33 20.40 36.84
N ASN A 588 55.49 20.95 36.42
CA ASN A 588 56.86 20.60 36.87
C ASN A 588 57.10 19.08 36.79
N THR A 589 58.04 18.53 36.02
CA THR A 589 59.47 18.87 35.79
C THR A 589 60.04 18.08 34.59
N ASP A 590 61.05 18.64 33.92
CA ASP A 590 62.30 18.05 33.35
C ASP A 590 62.18 16.78 32.44
N GLU A 591 62.95 16.52 31.38
CA GLU A 591 64.22 17.03 30.85
C GLU A 591 64.44 16.37 29.45
N SER A 592 65.10 17.08 28.55
CA SER A 592 66.10 16.55 27.59
C SER A 592 65.77 15.50 26.49
N SER A 593 65.90 15.98 25.24
CA SER A 593 66.89 15.51 24.24
C SER A 593 66.56 14.39 23.21
N ASN A 594 66.75 14.80 21.94
CA ASN A 594 67.58 14.20 20.89
C ASN A 594 67.21 12.91 20.12
N LYS A 595 67.44 13.04 18.79
CA LYS A 595 67.84 12.04 17.77
C LYS A 595 66.77 11.01 17.36
N ALA A 596 66.79 10.40 16.17
CA ALA A 596 67.37 10.61 14.84
C ALA A 596 66.92 9.40 14.00
N LYS A 597 66.79 9.57 12.68
CA LYS A 597 67.06 8.61 11.58
C LYS A 597 66.74 7.11 11.75
N LYS A 598 65.95 6.59 10.80
CA LYS A 598 66.18 5.42 9.88
C LYS A 598 64.83 5.04 9.29
N THR A 599 64.51 5.20 8.00
CA THR A 599 65.04 4.50 6.81
C THR A 599 65.33 3.01 7.03
N ARG A 600 64.42 2.15 6.58
CA ARG A 600 64.77 0.98 5.75
C ARG A 600 63.56 0.37 5.07
N GLU A 601 63.67 0.27 3.75
CA GLU A 601 62.97 -0.67 2.89
C GLU A 601 63.19 -2.12 3.36
N LYS A 602 62.12 -2.92 3.32
CA LYS A 602 61.99 -4.04 2.39
C LYS A 602 60.54 -4.48 2.29
#